data_AF-A0A2S5WW77-F1
#
_entry.id   AF-A0A2S5WW77-F1
#
_cell.length_a   1.000
_cell.length_b   1.000
_cell.length_c   1.000
_cell.angle_alpha   90.00
_cell.angle_beta   90.00
_cell.angle_gamma   90.00
#
_symmetry.space_group_name_H-M   'P 1'
#
loop_
_entity.id
_entity.type
_entity.pdbx_description
1 polymer ?
#
loop_
_entity_poly.entity_id
_entity_poly.type
_entity_poly.pdbx_seq_one_letter_code
_entity_poly.pdbx_strand_id
1 'polypeptide(L)'
;MAGPFCMPGVALPRGAISLAFEYGSYRWSPSSRRDACCSPRGALDATLTMRVALHSEIKPGSIEGYRASHAVVPDEIMAAFDRVGIRSWTIFRSGHRLFHDVICDDWDAAIAALDVDPANARWQEDIGRFVELYRDSDGEEGFSPLELVWDLEVQKRGG
;
A
#
# COMPACT_ATOMS: atom_id res chain seq x y z
N MET A 1 -22.76 -58.67 -28.00
CA MET A 1 -22.67 -58.04 -26.67
C MET A 1 -21.42 -57.17 -26.67
N ALA A 2 -21.59 -55.86 -26.74
CA ALA A 2 -20.51 -54.87 -26.83
C ALA A 2 -20.70 -53.86 -25.69
N GLY A 3 -19.63 -53.59 -24.93
CA GLY A 3 -19.64 -52.68 -23.78
C GLY A 3 -19.77 -51.21 -24.18
N PRO A 4 -20.07 -50.31 -23.23
CA PRO A 4 -20.19 -48.90 -23.52
C PRO A 4 -18.81 -48.24 -23.57
N PHE A 5 -18.54 -47.62 -24.71
CA PHE A 5 -17.41 -46.76 -25.00
C PHE A 5 -17.59 -45.44 -24.23
N CYS A 6 -16.62 -45.07 -23.41
CA CYS A 6 -16.56 -43.76 -22.73
C CYS A 6 -15.83 -42.78 -23.67
N MET A 7 -16.53 -41.76 -24.17
CA MET A 7 -15.93 -40.68 -24.96
C MET A 7 -15.56 -39.52 -24.02
N PRO A 8 -14.37 -38.91 -24.18
CA PRO A 8 -13.97 -37.76 -23.36
C PRO A 8 -14.79 -36.53 -23.73
N GLY A 9 -15.40 -35.91 -22.72
CA GLY A 9 -16.12 -34.64 -22.85
C GLY A 9 -15.17 -33.53 -23.33
N VAL A 10 -15.62 -32.83 -24.36
CA VAL A 10 -15.01 -31.64 -24.94
C VAL A 10 -14.71 -30.60 -23.85
N ALA A 11 -13.44 -30.22 -23.73
CA ALA A 11 -13.02 -29.08 -22.93
C ALA A 11 -13.55 -27.80 -23.57
N LEU A 12 -14.39 -27.06 -22.84
CA LEU A 12 -14.77 -25.70 -23.18
C LEU A 12 -13.57 -24.77 -22.96
N PRO A 13 -13.33 -23.78 -23.85
CA PRO A 13 -12.23 -22.86 -23.69
C PRO A 13 -12.43 -22.00 -22.44
N ARG A 14 -11.50 -22.10 -21.48
CA ARG A 14 -11.38 -21.14 -20.37
C ARG A 14 -10.84 -19.82 -20.92
N GLY A 15 -11.74 -19.04 -21.49
CA GLY A 15 -11.54 -17.67 -21.91
C GLY A 15 -12.69 -16.82 -21.40
N ALA A 16 -12.65 -16.49 -20.12
CA ALA A 16 -13.32 -15.32 -19.57
C ALA A 16 -12.25 -14.54 -18.81
N ILE A 17 -11.59 -13.66 -19.55
CA ILE A 17 -10.63 -12.69 -19.00
C ILE A 17 -11.46 -11.72 -18.17
N SER A 18 -11.58 -12.00 -16.87
CA SER A 18 -12.09 -11.05 -15.89
C SER A 18 -10.94 -10.09 -15.61
N LEU A 19 -10.98 -8.90 -16.24
CA LEU A 19 -10.07 -7.79 -15.96
C LEU A 19 -10.35 -7.20 -14.57
N ALA A 20 -10.06 -7.97 -13.52
CA ALA A 20 -9.82 -7.44 -12.18
C ALA A 20 -8.31 -7.52 -11.99
N PHE A 21 -7.62 -6.40 -12.20
CA PHE A 21 -6.18 -6.32 -12.01
C PHE A 21 -5.90 -6.52 -10.52
N GLU A 22 -5.17 -7.58 -10.18
CA GLU A 22 -4.86 -8.01 -8.81
C GLU A 22 -4.10 -6.93 -8.04
N TYR A 23 -4.84 -6.11 -7.29
CA TYR A 23 -4.38 -5.44 -6.07
C TYR A 23 -5.05 -6.13 -4.85
N GLY A 24 -5.18 -7.46 -4.89
CA GLY A 24 -6.05 -8.21 -3.96
C GLY A 24 -5.51 -9.53 -3.42
N SER A 25 -4.21 -9.82 -3.53
CA SER A 25 -3.61 -11.04 -2.94
C SER A 25 -2.56 -10.77 -1.87
N TYR A 26 -2.13 -9.52 -1.64
CA TYR A 26 -1.27 -9.18 -0.52
C TYR A 26 -2.10 -9.00 0.76
N ARG A 27 -2.19 -10.07 1.55
CA ARG A 27 -2.67 -9.99 2.93
C ARG A 27 -1.63 -9.22 3.74
N TRP A 28 -1.87 -7.95 4.01
CA TRP A 28 -1.17 -7.25 5.09
C TRP A 28 -1.22 -8.13 6.35
N SER A 29 -0.04 -8.49 6.85
CA SER A 29 0.10 -9.37 8.01
C SER A 29 0.53 -8.54 9.22
N PRO A 30 -0.32 -8.42 10.27
CA PRO A 30 0.01 -7.71 11.50
C PRO A 30 0.96 -8.55 12.38
N SER A 31 2.14 -8.90 11.90
CA SER A 31 3.11 -9.66 12.69
C SER A 31 4.11 -8.76 13.41
N SER A 32 3.63 -7.84 14.26
CA SER A 32 4.46 -7.20 15.29
C SER A 32 3.64 -6.52 16.40
N ARG A 33 2.46 -7.06 16.77
CA ARG A 33 1.73 -6.58 17.95
C ARG A 33 2.49 -7.03 19.22
N ARG A 34 3.46 -6.24 19.66
CA ARG A 34 4.05 -6.38 21.00
C ARG A 34 3.07 -5.83 22.03
N ASP A 35 2.70 -6.66 22.98
CA ASP A 35 1.83 -6.34 24.11
C ASP A 35 2.35 -5.12 24.89
N ALA A 36 1.67 -3.98 24.78
CA ALA A 36 1.92 -2.82 25.63
C ALA A 36 0.97 -2.88 26.84
N CYS A 37 1.52 -3.34 27.95
CA CYS A 37 0.89 -3.38 29.27
C CYS A 37 0.49 -1.97 29.73
N CYS A 38 -0.72 -1.85 30.29
CA CYS A 38 -1.26 -0.63 30.90
C CYS A 38 -0.30 0.04 31.89
N SER A 39 -0.15 1.37 31.78
CA SER A 39 0.19 2.23 32.91
C SER A 39 -0.54 3.59 32.78
N PRO A 40 -1.18 4.12 33.84
CA PRO A 40 -2.01 5.31 33.72
C PRO A 40 -1.30 6.61 34.15
N ARG A 41 -1.64 7.67 33.39
CA ARG A 41 -1.55 9.12 33.66
C ARG A 41 -0.27 9.87 33.29
N GLY A 42 -0.42 10.73 32.28
CA GLY A 42 0.22 12.06 32.24
C GLY A 42 0.35 12.66 30.83
N ALA A 43 -0.44 13.71 30.58
CA ALA A 43 -0.43 14.63 29.42
C ALA A 43 -1.10 14.18 28.11
N LEU A 44 -2.28 14.74 27.87
CA LEU A 44 -2.85 14.96 26.53
C LEU A 44 -2.08 16.12 25.90
N ASP A 45 -1.30 15.87 24.85
CA ASP A 45 -1.18 16.69 23.62
C ASP A 45 0.10 16.33 22.83
N ALA A 46 0.02 15.17 22.18
CA ALA A 46 0.68 14.87 20.92
C ALA A 46 -0.07 13.64 20.41
N THR A 47 -0.94 13.78 19.42
CA THR A 47 -1.28 12.62 18.59
C THR A 47 0.05 12.02 18.16
N LEU A 48 0.37 10.81 18.61
CA LEU A 48 1.62 10.12 18.28
C LEU A 48 1.61 9.84 16.78
N THR A 49 2.03 10.81 15.99
CA THR A 49 2.18 10.66 14.54
C THR A 49 3.41 9.81 14.29
N MET A 50 3.23 8.72 13.56
CA MET A 50 4.31 7.85 13.10
C MET A 50 4.75 8.24 11.68
N ARG A 51 6.03 8.03 11.39
CA ARG A 51 6.60 8.18 10.06
C ARG A 51 6.78 6.79 9.43
N VAL A 52 6.30 6.63 8.21
CA VAL A 52 6.37 5.40 7.41
C VAL A 52 7.10 5.70 6.11
N ALA A 53 8.07 4.83 5.79
CA ALA A 53 8.73 4.84 4.50
C ALA A 53 8.24 3.67 3.65
N LEU A 54 8.01 3.89 2.35
CA LEU A 54 7.68 2.83 1.39
C LEU A 54 8.55 2.94 0.14
N HIS A 55 8.73 1.82 -0.56
CA HIS A 55 9.42 1.78 -1.85
C HIS A 55 8.55 1.10 -2.90
N SER A 56 8.32 1.78 -4.02
CA SER A 56 7.65 1.22 -5.20
C SER A 56 8.46 1.44 -6.48
N GLU A 57 8.18 0.66 -7.51
CA GLU A 57 8.79 0.75 -8.83
C GLU A 57 7.72 1.12 -9.86
N ILE A 58 8.02 2.08 -10.74
CA ILE A 58 7.16 2.49 -11.86
C ILE A 58 7.45 1.61 -13.08
N LYS A 59 6.41 1.21 -13.81
CA LYS A 59 6.53 0.48 -15.08
C LYS A 59 7.38 1.26 -16.10
N PRO A 60 8.19 0.60 -16.95
CA PRO A 60 8.94 1.28 -18.00
C PRO A 60 8.06 2.21 -18.85
N GLY A 61 8.50 3.45 -19.07
CA GLY A 61 7.77 4.45 -19.86
C GLY A 61 6.59 5.14 -19.16
N SER A 62 6.27 4.80 -17.90
CA SER A 62 5.07 5.29 -17.21
C SER A 62 5.29 6.55 -16.34
N ILE A 63 6.50 7.10 -16.31
CA ILE A 63 6.88 8.22 -15.43
C ILE A 63 6.00 9.45 -15.66
N GLU A 64 5.79 9.86 -16.91
CA GLU A 64 5.02 11.09 -17.19
C GLU A 64 3.54 10.92 -16.82
N GLY A 65 2.96 9.74 -17.05
CA GLY A 65 1.59 9.43 -16.63
C GLY A 65 1.42 9.44 -15.11
N TYR A 66 2.40 8.86 -14.40
CA TYR A 66 2.44 8.88 -12.93
C TYR A 66 2.50 10.32 -12.38
N ARG A 67 3.37 11.16 -12.95
CA ARG A 67 3.52 12.58 -12.58
C ARG A 67 2.26 13.38 -12.85
N ALA A 68 1.65 13.20 -14.03
CA ALA A 68 0.43 13.91 -14.41
C ALA A 68 -0.73 13.55 -13.46
N SER A 69 -0.85 12.28 -13.07
CA SER A 69 -1.90 11.84 -12.13
C SER A 69 -1.69 12.42 -10.73
N HIS A 70 -0.45 12.57 -10.27
CA HIS A 70 -0.14 13.21 -8.98
C HIS A 70 -0.17 14.74 -8.99
N ALA A 71 -0.27 15.38 -10.15
CA ALA A 71 -0.42 16.83 -10.23
C ALA A 71 -1.81 17.29 -9.76
N VAL A 72 -2.83 16.43 -9.92
CA VAL A 72 -4.21 16.66 -9.49
C VAL A 72 -4.78 15.36 -8.95
N VAL A 73 -4.57 15.13 -7.65
CA VAL A 73 -5.15 13.99 -6.94
C VAL A 73 -6.63 14.27 -6.67
N PRO A 74 -7.56 13.31 -6.90
CA PRO A 74 -8.99 13.53 -6.67
C PRO A 74 -9.32 13.91 -5.22
N ASP A 75 -10.25 14.86 -5.03
CA ASP A 75 -10.65 15.32 -3.70
C ASP A 75 -11.22 14.20 -2.82
N GLU A 76 -11.87 13.19 -3.42
CA GLU A 76 -12.46 12.07 -2.68
C GLU A 76 -11.42 11.21 -1.96
N ILE A 77 -10.26 10.95 -2.59
CA ILE A 77 -9.18 10.19 -1.96
C ILE A 77 -8.40 11.07 -0.96
N MET A 78 -8.26 12.37 -1.23
CA MET A 78 -7.68 13.32 -0.27
C MET A 78 -8.51 13.36 1.03
N ALA A 79 -9.84 13.44 0.93
CA ALA A 79 -10.73 13.38 2.08
C ALA A 79 -10.69 12.01 2.79
N ALA A 80 -10.47 10.91 2.05
CA ALA A 80 -10.26 9.61 2.65
C ALA A 80 -8.95 9.56 3.46
N PHE A 81 -7.85 10.10 2.93
CA PHE A 81 -6.57 10.22 3.66
C PHE A 81 -6.72 10.99 4.97
N ASP A 82 -7.40 12.14 4.94
CA ASP A 82 -7.67 12.93 6.15
C ASP A 82 -8.45 12.14 7.21
N ARG A 83 -9.51 11.43 6.78
CA ARG A 83 -10.37 10.64 7.66
C ARG A 83 -9.65 9.46 8.32
N VAL A 84 -8.71 8.83 7.62
CA VAL A 84 -7.93 7.69 8.14
C VAL A 84 -6.67 8.13 8.89
N GLY A 85 -6.46 9.44 9.06
CA GLY A 85 -5.34 9.97 9.83
C GLY A 85 -4.01 10.01 9.09
N ILE A 86 -4.00 9.97 7.75
CA ILE A 86 -2.79 10.28 6.96
C ILE A 86 -2.65 11.81 6.91
N ARG A 87 -1.58 12.33 7.50
CA ARG A 87 -1.33 13.77 7.69
C ARG A 87 -0.45 14.38 6.61
N SER A 88 0.48 13.59 6.07
CA SER A 88 1.39 14.00 5.01
C SER A 88 1.80 12.77 4.20
N TRP A 89 1.89 12.92 2.88
CA TRP A 89 2.43 11.89 1.99
C TRP A 89 3.28 12.57 0.91
N THR A 90 4.60 12.43 1.02
CA THR A 90 5.54 12.94 0.04
C THR A 90 6.15 11.78 -0.74
N ILE A 91 6.33 11.94 -2.05
CA ILE A 91 6.88 10.91 -2.93
C ILE A 91 8.10 11.46 -3.66
N PHE A 92 9.25 10.83 -3.43
CA PHE A 92 10.52 11.13 -4.10
C PHE A 92 10.78 10.10 -5.19
N ARG A 93 11.49 10.48 -6.25
CA ARG A 93 11.83 9.57 -7.36
C ARG A 93 13.34 9.53 -7.59
N SER A 94 13.85 8.32 -7.83
CA SER A 94 15.18 8.07 -8.38
C SER A 94 15.10 7.05 -9.52
N GLY A 95 15.19 7.51 -10.78
CA GLY A 95 14.92 6.65 -11.93
C GLY A 95 13.47 6.15 -11.93
N HIS A 96 13.25 4.84 -12.05
CA HIS A 96 11.91 4.24 -11.96
C HIS A 96 11.48 3.95 -10.51
N ARG A 97 12.35 4.16 -9.53
CA ARG A 97 12.06 3.89 -8.11
C ARG A 97 11.45 5.09 -7.43
N LEU A 98 10.45 4.84 -6.59
CA LEU A 98 9.73 5.81 -5.80
C LEU A 98 9.92 5.53 -4.31
N PHE A 99 10.16 6.57 -3.55
CA PHE A 99 10.29 6.53 -2.09
C PHE A 99 9.22 7.40 -1.49
N HIS A 100 8.39 6.81 -0.65
CA HIS A 100 7.28 7.51 -0.01
C HIS A 100 7.67 7.84 1.43
N ASP A 101 7.50 9.08 1.85
CA ASP A 101 7.55 9.52 3.25
C ASP A 101 6.13 9.88 3.69
N VAL A 102 5.56 9.08 4.59
CA VAL A 102 4.19 9.21 5.07
C VAL A 102 4.20 9.53 6.56
N ILE A 103 3.45 10.55 6.97
CA ILE A 103 3.17 10.84 8.38
C ILE A 103 1.71 10.50 8.63
N CYS A 104 1.42 9.63 9.59
CA CYS A 104 0.06 9.21 9.91
C CYS A 104 -0.12 8.92 11.40
N ASP A 105 -1.37 8.82 11.85
CA ASP A 105 -1.69 8.50 13.25
C ASP A 105 -1.49 7.01 13.56
N ASP A 106 -1.96 6.12 12.66
CA ASP A 106 -1.82 4.65 12.75
C ASP A 106 -1.83 4.06 11.33
N TRP A 107 -0.67 3.60 10.86
CA TRP A 107 -0.49 3.07 9.50
C TRP A 107 -1.35 1.84 9.23
N ASP A 108 -1.36 0.92 10.17
CA ASP A 108 -2.02 -0.38 10.02
C ASP A 108 -3.54 -0.20 9.98
N ALA A 109 -4.08 0.65 10.86
CA ALA A 109 -5.48 1.02 10.84
C ALA A 109 -5.85 1.81 9.56
N ALA A 110 -4.98 2.73 9.11
CA ALA A 110 -5.23 3.52 7.91
C ALA A 110 -5.30 2.64 6.65
N ILE A 111 -4.35 1.72 6.47
CA ILE A 111 -4.36 0.80 5.33
C ILE A 111 -5.57 -0.13 5.38
N ALA A 112 -5.90 -0.69 6.55
CA ALA A 112 -7.09 -1.54 6.69
C ALA A 112 -8.39 -0.79 6.34
N ALA A 113 -8.49 0.50 6.68
CA ALA A 113 -9.64 1.32 6.31
C ALA A 113 -9.67 1.69 4.82
N LEU A 114 -8.51 2.00 4.23
CA LEU A 114 -8.40 2.34 2.81
C LEU A 114 -8.63 1.13 1.89
N ASP A 115 -8.31 -0.09 2.34
CA ASP A 115 -8.52 -1.34 1.59
C ASP A 115 -9.98 -1.53 1.16
N VAL A 116 -10.92 -1.08 2.00
CA VAL A 116 -12.37 -1.17 1.72
C VAL A 116 -12.98 0.16 1.26
N ASP A 117 -12.18 1.21 1.10
CA ASP A 117 -12.68 2.53 0.70
C ASP A 117 -12.86 2.63 -0.83
N PRO A 118 -14.05 2.97 -1.33
CA PRO A 118 -14.32 3.01 -2.76
C PRO A 118 -13.57 4.12 -3.50
N ALA A 119 -13.24 5.25 -2.85
CA ALA A 119 -12.44 6.30 -3.46
C ALA A 119 -10.98 5.85 -3.61
N ASN A 120 -10.45 5.11 -2.61
CA ASN A 120 -9.14 4.49 -2.75
C ASN A 120 -9.15 3.45 -3.87
N ALA A 121 -10.15 2.58 -3.95
CA ALA A 121 -10.24 1.57 -5.02
C ALA A 121 -10.15 2.20 -6.43
N ARG A 122 -10.93 3.26 -6.70
CA ARG A 122 -10.87 4.00 -7.97
C ARG A 122 -9.51 4.63 -8.22
N TRP A 123 -8.95 5.25 -7.18
CA TRP A 123 -7.61 5.83 -7.29
C TRP A 123 -6.56 4.78 -7.62
N GLN A 124 -6.64 3.58 -7.02
CA GLN A 124 -5.73 2.46 -7.31
C GLN A 124 -5.90 1.92 -8.73
N GLU A 125 -7.12 1.87 -9.27
CA GLU A 125 -7.35 1.51 -10.68
C GLU A 125 -6.62 2.49 -11.63
N ASP A 126 -6.62 3.78 -11.30
CA ASP A 126 -5.98 4.82 -12.11
C ASP A 126 -4.47 4.90 -11.92
N ILE A 127 -3.97 4.92 -10.68
CA ILE A 127 -2.54 5.08 -10.42
C ILE A 127 -1.77 3.77 -10.54
N GLY A 128 -2.41 2.65 -10.17
CA GLY A 128 -1.83 1.30 -10.21
C GLY A 128 -1.44 0.85 -11.61
N ARG A 129 -2.02 1.43 -12.67
CA ARG A 129 -1.57 1.17 -14.05
C ARG A 129 -0.10 1.53 -14.28
N PHE A 130 0.43 2.52 -13.55
CA PHE A 130 1.81 2.98 -13.68
C PHE A 130 2.78 2.31 -12.71
N VAL A 131 2.29 1.69 -11.64
CA VAL A 131 3.13 1.00 -10.64
C VAL A 131 3.35 -0.44 -11.11
N GLU A 132 4.61 -0.88 -11.07
CA GLU A 132 5.01 -2.26 -11.33
C GLU A 132 4.83 -3.11 -10.08
N LEU A 133 5.47 -2.73 -8.98
CA LEU A 133 5.46 -3.46 -7.71
C LEU A 133 5.88 -2.57 -6.53
N TYR A 134 5.72 -3.12 -5.32
CA TYR A 134 6.29 -2.58 -4.09
C TYR A 134 7.41 -3.49 -3.56
N ARG A 135 8.34 -2.89 -2.82
CA ARG A 135 9.50 -3.57 -2.24
C ARG A 135 9.49 -3.41 -0.73
N ASP A 136 9.79 -4.49 -0.01
CA ASP A 136 10.00 -4.47 1.43
C ASP A 136 11.45 -4.06 1.81
N SER A 137 11.76 -4.12 3.11
CA SER A 137 13.08 -3.80 3.67
C SER A 137 14.21 -4.68 3.14
N ASP A 138 13.90 -5.92 2.76
CA ASP A 138 14.87 -6.88 2.22
C ASP A 138 15.02 -6.74 0.69
N GLY A 139 14.19 -5.89 0.06
CA GLY A 139 14.15 -5.69 -1.38
C GLY A 139 13.32 -6.73 -2.13
N GLU A 140 12.61 -7.59 -1.40
CA GLU A 140 11.67 -8.54 -1.95
C GLU A 140 10.34 -7.84 -2.27
N GLU A 141 9.50 -8.48 -3.08
CA GLU A 141 8.20 -7.91 -3.43
C GLU A 141 7.24 -7.92 -2.23
N GLY A 142 6.84 -6.73 -1.77
CA GLY A 142 5.99 -6.59 -0.60
C GLY A 142 5.54 -5.16 -0.33
N PHE A 143 4.28 -5.02 0.14
CA PHE A 143 3.71 -3.75 0.59
C PHE A 143 3.76 -3.65 2.12
N SER A 144 4.97 -3.42 2.65
CA SER A 144 5.21 -3.19 4.08
C SER A 144 6.04 -1.92 4.29
N PRO A 145 5.89 -1.23 5.44
CA PRO A 145 6.81 -0.18 5.83
C PRO A 145 8.26 -0.65 5.82
N LEU A 146 9.15 0.17 5.26
CA LEU A 146 10.58 -0.05 5.34
C LEU A 146 11.08 0.13 6.79
N GLU A 147 12.14 -0.58 7.13
CA GLU A 147 12.81 -0.45 8.42
C GLU A 147 13.38 0.97 8.60
N LEU A 148 12.98 1.64 9.68
CA LEU A 148 13.63 2.86 10.13
C LEU A 148 14.96 2.50 10.83
N VAL A 149 16.06 2.63 10.09
CA VAL A 149 17.41 2.32 10.62
C VAL A 149 17.90 3.38 11.61
N TRP A 150 17.61 4.65 11.35
CA TRP A 150 18.12 5.76 12.16
C TRP A 150 17.30 7.04 12.03
N ASP A 151 17.18 7.79 13.13
CA ASP A 151 16.54 9.11 13.18
C ASP A 151 17.40 10.08 14.01
N LEU A 152 17.83 11.18 13.38
CA LEU A 152 18.66 12.21 14.01
C LEU A 152 17.95 12.94 15.15
N GLU A 153 16.66 13.25 14.99
CA GLU A 153 15.90 13.96 16.01
C GLU A 153 15.72 13.09 17.25
N VAL A 154 15.39 11.81 17.06
CA VAL A 154 15.29 10.83 18.14
C VAL A 154 16.63 10.71 18.86
N GLN A 155 17.75 10.58 18.14
CA GLN A 155 19.06 10.52 18.76
C GLN A 155 19.43 11.80 19.53
N LYS A 156 19.15 12.99 18.96
CA LYS A 156 19.41 14.27 19.63
C LYS A 156 18.57 14.46 20.90
N ARG A 157 17.34 13.93 20.94
CA ARG A 157 16.46 14.02 22.11
C ARG A 157 16.83 13.01 23.20
N GLY A 158 17.41 11.87 22.82
CA GLY A 158 17.83 10.81 23.73
C GLY A 158 19.26 10.93 24.27
N GLY A 159 20.01 11.95 23.86
CA GLY A 159 21.40 12.21 24.27
C GLY A 159 21.55 13.35 25.28
#